data_AF-A0A2N5LMF0-F1
#
_entry.id   AF-A0A2N5LMF0-F1
#
_cell.length_a   1.000
_cell.length_b   1.000
_cell.length_c   1.000
_cell.angle_alpha   90.00
_cell.angle_beta   90.00
_cell.angle_gamma   90.00
#
_symmetry.space_group_name_H-M   'P 1'
#
loop_
_entity.id
_entity.type
_entity.pdbx_description
1 polymer ?
#
loop_
_entity_poly.entity_id
_entity_poly.type
_entity_poly.pdbx_seq_one_letter_code
_entity_poly.pdbx_strand_id
1 'polypeptide(L)'
;MTRTKLNDEHWHKLFIILRQINVYNKPNLRRTVEGMLYRIRVGCPWRDLPSYFGHWSRIYHQYRYWRKTGKWQKLMKIVTANYDSEWLFIDGSVVKAHQHSSGVASHLDEAIGKSVAGNSSKLHLVVDACGNPIHIELTGGQVHDAKMAKTLIDSTINNQTKAVIADRGYDSSDIRECIFKHCAESVIPVKSNSKSC
;
A
#
# COMPACT_ATOMS: atom_id res chain seq x y z
N MET A 1 -2.53 -3.90 -21.96
CA MET A 1 -1.10 -3.84 -21.54
C MET A 1 -0.45 -5.18 -21.88
N THR A 2 0.71 -5.21 -22.54
CA THR A 2 1.53 -6.43 -22.53
C THR A 2 1.81 -6.80 -21.07
N ARG A 3 1.55 -8.06 -20.69
CA ARG A 3 1.67 -8.56 -19.30
C ARG A 3 3.01 -8.20 -18.63
N THR A 4 4.04 -7.94 -19.43
CA THR A 4 5.45 -7.78 -19.06
C THR A 4 6.03 -6.36 -19.13
N LYS A 5 5.45 -5.41 -19.89
CA LYS A 5 6.09 -4.11 -20.20
C LYS A 5 5.14 -2.92 -20.12
N LEU A 6 5.69 -1.74 -19.79
CA LEU A 6 4.97 -0.47 -19.85
C LEU A 6 4.91 0.01 -21.30
N ASN A 7 3.75 0.56 -21.71
CA ASN A 7 3.69 1.32 -22.96
C ASN A 7 4.46 2.64 -22.82
N ASP A 8 4.71 3.31 -23.94
CA ASP A 8 5.53 4.53 -23.95
C ASP A 8 4.88 5.68 -23.19
N GLU A 9 3.54 5.76 -23.22
CA GLU A 9 2.78 6.78 -22.48
C GLU A 9 2.94 6.63 -20.95
N HIS A 10 2.71 5.43 -20.41
CA HIS A 10 2.91 5.15 -18.98
C HIS A 10 4.37 5.30 -18.59
N TRP A 11 5.30 4.90 -19.46
CA TRP A 11 6.72 5.12 -19.22
C TRP A 11 7.05 6.60 -19.12
N HIS A 12 6.53 7.44 -20.01
CA HIS A 12 6.76 8.88 -19.99
C HIS A 12 6.24 9.51 -18.69
N LYS A 13 5.00 9.19 -18.31
CA LYS A 13 4.39 9.62 -17.03
C LYS A 13 5.24 9.19 -15.83
N LEU A 14 5.61 7.91 -15.78
CA LEU A 14 6.45 7.36 -14.71
C LEU A 14 7.82 8.04 -14.67
N PHE A 15 8.45 8.26 -15.83
CA PHE A 15 9.77 8.86 -15.92
C PHE A 15 9.83 10.29 -15.36
N ILE A 16 8.79 11.09 -15.59
CA ILE A 16 8.67 12.43 -14.98
C ILE A 16 8.68 12.31 -13.45
N ILE A 17 7.90 11.38 -12.88
CA ILE A 17 7.83 11.15 -11.44
C ILE A 17 9.18 10.64 -10.91
N LEU A 18 9.84 9.73 -11.64
CA LEU A 18 11.16 9.22 -11.28
C LEU A 18 12.18 10.35 -11.13
N ARG A 19 12.14 11.36 -12.00
CA ARG A 19 13.02 12.53 -11.88
C ARG A 19 12.74 13.35 -10.61
N GLN A 20 11.48 13.51 -10.22
CA GLN A 20 11.09 14.21 -8.99
C GLN A 20 11.63 13.52 -7.73
N ILE A 21 11.83 12.19 -7.77
CA ILE A 21 12.41 11.41 -6.66
C ILE A 21 13.92 11.15 -6.83
N ASN A 22 14.61 11.97 -7.61
CA ASN A 22 16.06 11.93 -7.85
C ASN A 22 16.55 10.61 -8.48
N VAL A 23 15.75 10.05 -9.40
CA VAL A 23 16.18 8.94 -10.26
C VAL A 23 16.61 9.49 -11.62
N TYR A 24 17.90 9.39 -11.90
CA TYR A 24 18.51 9.89 -13.15
C TYR A 24 18.28 8.95 -14.34
N ASN A 25 18.22 9.55 -15.53
CA ASN A 25 18.06 8.83 -16.79
C ASN A 25 19.35 8.09 -17.19
N LYS A 26 19.48 6.84 -16.75
CA LYS A 26 20.53 5.93 -17.22
C LYS A 26 20.03 5.15 -18.44
N PRO A 27 20.90 4.73 -19.39
CA PRO A 27 20.49 4.05 -20.62
C PRO A 27 19.57 2.83 -20.42
N ASN A 28 19.74 2.09 -19.32
CA ASN A 28 18.96 0.89 -19.00
C ASN A 28 17.88 1.10 -17.93
N LEU A 29 17.53 2.36 -17.61
CA LEU A 29 16.59 2.66 -16.52
C LEU A 29 15.23 1.98 -16.76
N ARG A 30 14.66 2.14 -17.96
CA ARG A 30 13.36 1.54 -18.31
C ARG A 30 13.33 0.05 -18.10
N ARG A 31 14.29 -0.68 -18.69
CA ARG A 31 14.37 -2.15 -18.58
C ARG A 31 14.54 -2.59 -17.12
N THR A 32 15.31 -1.84 -16.34
CA THR A 32 15.52 -2.12 -14.91
C THR A 32 14.21 -1.96 -14.14
N VAL A 33 13.49 -0.85 -14.35
CA VAL A 33 12.20 -0.57 -13.70
C VAL A 33 11.14 -1.58 -14.12
N GLU A 34 11.02 -1.88 -15.42
CA GLU A 34 10.12 -2.91 -15.93
C GLU A 34 10.43 -4.29 -15.32
N GLY A 35 11.71 -4.64 -15.16
CA GLY A 35 12.13 -5.88 -14.48
C GLY A 35 11.73 -5.91 -13.00
N MET A 36 11.82 -4.78 -12.29
CA MET A 36 11.31 -4.69 -10.91
C MET A 36 9.79 -4.88 -10.87
N LEU A 37 9.05 -4.18 -11.73
CA LEU A 37 7.59 -4.27 -11.80
C LEU A 37 7.13 -5.68 -12.18
N TYR A 38 7.84 -6.33 -13.11
CA TYR A 38 7.60 -7.72 -13.47
C TYR A 38 7.77 -8.64 -12.27
N ARG A 39 8.88 -8.53 -11.53
CA ARG A 39 9.09 -9.34 -10.31
C ARG A 39 7.98 -9.12 -9.28
N ILE A 40 7.57 -7.87 -9.06
CA ILE A 40 6.52 -7.53 -8.08
C ILE A 40 5.18 -8.15 -8.50
N ARG A 41 4.83 -8.08 -9.79
CA ARG A 41 3.56 -8.60 -10.32
C ARG A 41 3.52 -10.13 -10.41
N VAL A 42 4.61 -10.76 -10.84
CA VAL A 42 4.67 -12.22 -11.09
C VAL A 42 5.06 -13.00 -9.84
N GLY A 43 5.81 -12.38 -8.92
CA GLY A 43 6.24 -13.04 -7.68
C GLY A 43 7.36 -14.07 -7.88
N CYS A 44 8.02 -14.11 -9.05
CA CYS A 44 9.10 -15.06 -9.28
C CYS A 44 10.35 -14.79 -8.39
N PRO A 45 11.17 -15.81 -8.10
CA PRO A 45 12.50 -15.60 -7.55
C PRO A 45 13.29 -14.61 -8.38
N TRP A 46 14.14 -13.79 -7.74
CA TRP A 46 14.94 -12.78 -8.46
C TRP A 46 15.81 -13.42 -9.55
N ARG A 47 16.38 -14.60 -9.29
CA ARG A 47 17.24 -15.34 -10.22
C ARG A 47 16.50 -15.81 -11.48
N ASP A 48 15.17 -15.90 -11.41
CA ASP A 48 14.32 -16.37 -12.51
C ASP A 48 13.76 -15.19 -13.33
N LEU A 49 14.25 -13.97 -13.08
CA LEU A 49 13.89 -12.82 -13.90
C LEU A 49 14.30 -13.05 -15.36
N PRO A 50 13.41 -12.80 -16.33
CA PRO A 50 13.75 -12.94 -17.74
C PRO A 50 14.95 -12.09 -18.13
N SER A 51 15.91 -12.70 -18.84
CA SER A 51 17.20 -12.09 -19.18
C SER A 51 17.07 -10.81 -20.02
N TYR A 52 15.96 -10.62 -20.74
CA TYR A 52 15.71 -9.41 -21.55
C TYR A 52 15.55 -8.13 -20.70
N PHE A 53 15.26 -8.23 -19.40
CA PHE A 53 15.30 -7.08 -18.48
C PHE A 53 16.72 -6.68 -18.07
N GLY A 54 17.69 -7.58 -18.28
CA GLY A 54 19.07 -7.46 -17.83
C GLY A 54 19.39 -8.45 -16.71
N HIS A 55 20.64 -8.40 -16.22
CA HIS A 55 21.12 -9.33 -15.21
C HIS A 55 20.38 -9.13 -13.88
N TRP A 56 19.75 -10.20 -13.36
CA TRP A 56 18.89 -10.16 -12.18
C TRP A 56 19.50 -9.48 -10.96
N SER A 57 20.80 -9.71 -10.71
CA SER A 57 21.50 -9.16 -9.55
C SER A 57 21.49 -7.63 -9.58
N ARG A 58 21.71 -7.03 -10.76
CA ARG A 58 21.68 -5.56 -10.93
C ARG A 58 20.30 -4.98 -10.63
N ILE A 59 19.25 -5.67 -11.09
CA ILE A 59 17.85 -5.28 -10.84
C ILE A 59 17.54 -5.37 -9.34
N TYR A 60 17.92 -6.49 -8.71
CA TYR A 60 17.75 -6.68 -7.26
C TYR A 60 18.49 -5.62 -6.44
N HIS A 61 19.75 -5.32 -6.76
CA HIS A 61 20.52 -4.30 -6.05
C HIS A 61 19.87 -2.91 -6.19
N GLN A 62 19.38 -2.57 -7.38
CA GLN A 62 18.68 -1.31 -7.62
C GLN A 62 17.35 -1.26 -6.84
N TYR A 63 16.58 -2.35 -6.83
CA TYR A 63 15.34 -2.48 -6.06
C TYR A 63 15.59 -2.31 -4.57
N ARG A 64 16.60 -3.03 -4.04
CA ARG A 64 17.03 -2.94 -2.64
C ARG A 64 17.48 -1.53 -2.27
N TYR A 65 18.20 -0.86 -3.15
CA TYR A 65 18.60 0.54 -2.95
C TYR A 65 17.38 1.47 -2.92
N TRP A 66 16.38 1.30 -3.80
CA TRP A 66 15.15 2.09 -3.78
C TRP A 66 14.34 1.87 -2.51
N ARG A 67 14.24 0.60 -2.06
CA ARG A 67 13.61 0.26 -0.77
C ARG A 67 14.31 0.96 0.40
N LYS A 68 15.64 0.84 0.50
CA LYS A 68 16.42 1.44 1.60
C LYS A 68 16.37 2.96 1.61
N THR A 69 16.27 3.60 0.44
CA THR A 69 16.27 5.07 0.31
C THR A 69 14.88 5.69 0.27
N GLY A 70 13.82 4.90 0.54
CA GLY A 70 12.45 5.40 0.59
C GLY A 70 11.87 5.82 -0.77
N LYS A 71 12.51 5.44 -1.88
CA LYS A 71 12.08 5.88 -3.23
C LYS A 71 10.73 5.28 -3.61
N TRP A 72 10.42 4.06 -3.18
CA TRP A 72 9.11 3.44 -3.43
C TRP A 72 7.99 4.19 -2.73
N GLN A 73 8.19 4.60 -1.47
CA GLN A 73 7.21 5.37 -0.71
C GLN A 73 6.98 6.74 -1.35
N LYS A 74 8.05 7.43 -1.77
CA LYS A 74 7.94 8.70 -2.50
C LYS A 74 7.23 8.53 -3.84
N LEU A 75 7.54 7.47 -4.59
CA LEU A 75 6.88 7.13 -5.85
C LEU A 75 5.37 6.94 -5.64
N MET A 76 5.00 6.10 -4.68
CA MET A 76 3.59 5.84 -4.34
C MET A 76 2.89 7.15 -3.99
N LYS A 77 3.45 7.96 -3.07
CA LYS A 77 2.87 9.24 -2.66
C LYS A 77 2.57 10.18 -3.83
N ILE A 78 3.43 10.21 -4.86
CA ILE A 78 3.21 11.07 -6.04
C ILE A 78 2.15 10.47 -6.96
N VAL A 79 2.20 9.16 -7.20
CA VAL A 79 1.24 8.46 -8.07
C VAL A 79 -0.17 8.57 -7.50
N THR A 80 -0.31 8.53 -6.17
CA THR A 80 -1.59 8.56 -5.46
C THR A 80 -2.00 9.98 -5.04
N ALA A 81 -1.29 11.03 -5.46
CA ALA A 81 -1.56 12.40 -5.00
C ALA A 81 -2.90 12.96 -5.48
N ASN A 82 -3.33 12.58 -6.69
CA ASN A 82 -4.56 13.06 -7.33
C ASN A 82 -5.60 11.94 -7.36
N TYR A 83 -6.03 11.50 -6.19
CA TYR A 83 -7.11 10.52 -6.05
C TYR A 83 -8.46 11.22 -6.00
N ASP A 84 -9.51 10.51 -6.42
CA ASP A 84 -10.88 10.95 -6.18
C ASP A 84 -11.23 10.69 -4.71
N SER A 85 -11.32 11.76 -3.93
CA SER A 85 -11.54 11.68 -2.49
C SER A 85 -13.02 11.67 -2.11
N GLU A 86 -13.95 11.68 -3.08
CA GLU A 86 -15.39 11.76 -2.81
C GLU A 86 -15.83 10.58 -1.93
N TRP A 87 -15.43 9.36 -2.31
CA TRP A 87 -15.76 8.13 -1.58
C TRP A 87 -14.47 7.41 -1.18
N LEU A 88 -14.33 7.16 0.12
CA LEU A 88 -13.19 6.43 0.68
C LEU A 88 -13.63 5.03 1.10
N PHE A 89 -12.91 4.02 0.65
CA PHE A 89 -13.13 2.63 1.02
C PHE A 89 -11.97 2.15 1.89
N ILE A 90 -12.29 1.53 3.02
CA ILE A 90 -11.29 1.03 3.97
C ILE A 90 -11.42 -0.48 4.10
N ASP A 91 -10.30 -1.17 3.94
CA ASP A 91 -10.22 -2.61 4.15
C ASP A 91 -8.85 -3.03 4.70
N GLY A 92 -8.81 -4.21 5.28
CA GLY A 92 -7.63 -4.83 5.88
C GLY A 92 -7.36 -6.20 5.28
N SER A 93 -6.09 -6.53 5.03
CA SER A 93 -5.69 -7.86 4.60
C SER A 93 -4.52 -8.39 5.43
N VAL A 94 -4.52 -9.69 5.69
CA VAL A 94 -3.47 -10.35 6.48
C VAL A 94 -2.52 -11.11 5.56
N VAL A 95 -1.22 -10.84 5.72
CA VAL A 95 -0.14 -11.52 5.00
C VAL A 95 0.65 -12.35 6.01
N LYS A 96 0.72 -13.67 5.79
CA LYS A 96 1.56 -14.54 6.62
C LYS A 96 3.03 -14.20 6.41
N ALA A 97 3.77 -14.10 7.52
CA ALA A 97 5.21 -13.99 7.46
C ALA A 97 5.79 -15.32 6.95
N HIS A 98 6.88 -15.24 6.19
CA HIS A 98 7.61 -16.42 5.76
C HIS A 98 8.08 -17.22 6.99
N GLN A 99 8.09 -18.55 6.94
CA GLN A 99 8.46 -19.39 8.09
C GLN A 99 9.85 -19.06 8.70
N HIS A 100 10.75 -18.50 7.89
CA HIS A 100 12.09 -18.05 8.32
C HIS A 100 12.18 -16.53 8.51
N SER A 101 11.07 -15.84 8.80
CA SER A 101 11.05 -14.39 9.02
C SER A 101 11.74 -13.97 10.33
N SER A 102 11.93 -14.90 11.27
CA SER A 102 12.47 -14.65 12.62
C SER A 102 14.00 -14.65 12.68
N GLY A 103 14.68 -14.08 11.68
CA GLY A 103 16.12 -14.27 11.49
C GLY A 103 17.02 -13.37 12.35
N VAL A 104 16.64 -12.11 12.56
CA VAL A 104 17.47 -11.13 13.29
C VAL A 104 16.59 -10.39 14.29
N ALA A 105 16.92 -10.49 15.57
CA ALA A 105 16.26 -9.69 16.59
C ALA A 105 16.62 -8.22 16.39
N SER A 106 15.60 -7.37 16.22
CA SER A 106 15.74 -5.94 16.12
C SER A 106 14.76 -5.28 17.09
N HIS A 107 15.14 -4.13 17.67
CA HIS A 107 14.23 -3.32 18.50
C HIS A 107 13.22 -2.50 17.67
N LEU A 108 13.33 -2.54 16.34
CA LEU A 108 12.39 -1.86 15.45
C LEU A 108 11.14 -2.72 15.26
N ASP A 109 9.98 -2.06 15.21
CA ASP A 109 8.74 -2.71 14.80
C ASP A 109 8.84 -3.11 13.33
N GLU A 110 8.92 -4.41 13.06
CA GLU A 110 8.97 -4.97 11.71
C GLU A 110 7.58 -5.15 11.09
N ALA A 111 6.53 -4.71 11.79
CA ALA A 111 5.13 -4.96 11.47
C ALA A 111 4.81 -6.46 11.33
N ILE A 112 5.50 -7.30 12.10
CA ILE A 112 5.23 -8.74 12.21
C ILE A 112 4.80 -9.02 13.64
N GLY A 113 3.65 -9.69 13.80
CA GLY A 113 3.22 -10.14 15.10
C GLY A 113 2.39 -11.41 15.06
N LYS A 114 2.18 -11.97 16.25
CA LYS A 114 1.61 -13.31 16.43
C LYS A 114 0.08 -13.24 16.40
N SER A 115 -0.52 -13.77 15.34
CA SER A 115 -1.97 -13.95 15.21
C SER A 115 -2.35 -15.43 15.37
N VAL A 116 -3.64 -15.75 15.29
CA VAL A 116 -4.16 -17.13 15.24
C VAL A 116 -3.51 -17.94 14.11
N ALA A 117 -3.18 -17.28 13.01
CA ALA A 117 -2.60 -17.90 11.82
C ALA A 117 -1.06 -17.97 11.85
N GLY A 118 -0.44 -17.65 12.99
CA GLY A 118 1.01 -17.59 13.18
C GLY A 118 1.58 -16.17 13.06
N ASN A 119 2.87 -16.06 12.75
CA ASN A 119 3.51 -14.77 12.51
C ASN A 119 2.95 -14.15 11.23
N SER A 120 2.44 -12.92 11.32
CA SER A 120 1.77 -12.26 10.21
C SER A 120 1.88 -10.74 10.33
N SER A 121 1.76 -10.09 9.18
CA SER A 121 1.56 -8.65 9.04
C SER A 121 0.14 -8.39 8.58
N LYS A 122 -0.36 -7.20 8.90
CA LYS A 122 -1.64 -6.72 8.43
C LYS A 122 -1.44 -5.44 7.63
N LEU A 123 -2.00 -5.45 6.44
CA LEU A 123 -2.04 -4.35 5.49
C LEU A 123 -3.38 -3.66 5.66
N HIS A 124 -3.38 -2.41 6.10
CA HIS A 124 -4.57 -1.57 6.12
C HIS A 124 -4.52 -0.63 4.93
N LEU A 125 -5.60 -0.55 4.18
CA LEU A 125 -5.64 0.13 2.90
C LEU A 125 -6.84 1.08 2.85
N VAL A 126 -6.60 2.30 2.37
CA VAL A 126 -7.65 3.22 1.92
C VAL A 126 -7.56 3.34 0.41
N VAL A 127 -8.69 3.19 -0.28
CA VAL A 127 -8.80 3.36 -1.73
C VAL A 127 -9.92 4.33 -2.11
N ASP A 128 -9.80 4.92 -3.30
CA ASP A 128 -10.88 5.72 -3.90
C ASP A 128 -11.99 4.82 -4.51
N ALA A 129 -13.02 5.45 -5.07
CA ALA A 129 -14.11 4.77 -5.77
C ALA A 129 -13.68 3.92 -6.98
N CYS A 130 -12.52 4.20 -7.56
CA CYS A 130 -11.94 3.42 -8.66
C CYS A 130 -11.05 2.27 -8.16
N GLY A 131 -10.87 2.11 -6.84
CA GLY A 131 -9.97 1.13 -6.25
C GLY A 131 -8.50 1.52 -6.31
N ASN A 132 -8.17 2.79 -6.58
CA ASN A 132 -6.79 3.25 -6.53
C ASN A 132 -6.34 3.42 -5.07
N PRO A 133 -5.16 2.90 -4.69
CA PRO A 133 -4.64 3.06 -3.34
C PRO A 133 -4.38 4.54 -3.04
N ILE A 134 -4.83 5.01 -1.88
CA ILE A 134 -4.59 6.37 -1.39
C ILE A 134 -3.52 6.31 -0.29
N HIS A 135 -3.76 5.45 0.70
CA HIS A 135 -2.91 5.32 1.87
C HIS A 135 -2.83 3.87 2.31
N ILE A 136 -1.64 3.48 2.76
CA ILE A 136 -1.32 2.11 3.17
C ILE A 136 -0.56 2.19 4.50
N GLU A 137 -1.03 1.44 5.48
CA GLU A 137 -0.34 1.27 6.76
C GLU A 137 -0.10 -0.22 7.03
N LEU A 138 1.05 -0.54 7.62
CA LEU A 138 1.43 -1.92 7.96
C LEU A 138 1.55 -2.06 9.47
N THR A 139 0.91 -3.08 10.04
CA THR A 139 1.02 -3.40 11.47
C THR A 139 1.28 -4.89 11.67
N GLY A 140 1.64 -5.29 12.89
CA GLY A 140 1.59 -6.71 13.28
C GLY A 140 0.19 -7.31 13.07
N GLY A 141 0.12 -8.60 12.71
CA GLY A 141 -1.12 -9.28 12.34
C GLY A 141 -2.17 -9.41 13.46
N GLN A 142 -1.77 -9.22 14.72
CA GLN A 142 -2.65 -9.18 15.89
C GLN A 142 -3.43 -7.88 16.04
N VAL A 143 -3.06 -6.82 15.31
CA VAL A 143 -3.70 -5.52 15.42
C VAL A 143 -5.09 -5.57 14.75
N HIS A 144 -6.11 -5.10 15.46
CA HIS A 144 -7.46 -5.00 14.91
C HIS A 144 -7.59 -3.85 13.92
N ASP A 145 -8.34 -4.05 12.83
CA ASP A 145 -8.48 -3.07 11.75
C ASP A 145 -9.12 -1.77 12.24
N ALA A 146 -10.15 -1.88 13.09
CA ALA A 146 -10.81 -0.73 13.73
C ALA A 146 -9.84 0.15 14.55
N LYS A 147 -8.74 -0.40 15.07
CA LYS A 147 -7.73 0.38 15.80
C LYS A 147 -6.96 1.33 14.88
N MET A 148 -6.71 0.90 13.64
CA MET A 148 -5.99 1.71 12.65
C MET A 148 -6.92 2.60 11.83
N ALA A 149 -8.19 2.22 11.71
CA ALA A 149 -9.20 2.91 10.92
C ALA A 149 -9.23 4.42 11.14
N LYS A 150 -9.23 4.88 12.40
CA LYS A 150 -9.22 6.31 12.71
C LYS A 150 -7.99 7.02 12.12
N THR A 151 -6.80 6.46 12.32
CA THR A 151 -5.55 7.02 11.77
C THR A 151 -5.56 7.06 10.25
N LEU A 152 -6.14 6.03 9.60
CA LEU A 152 -6.28 5.97 8.15
C LEU A 152 -7.27 7.01 7.62
N ILE A 153 -8.40 7.20 8.33
CA ILE A 153 -9.41 8.20 7.99
C ILE A 153 -8.80 9.58 8.17
N ASP A 154 -8.26 9.91 9.35
CA ASP A 154 -7.68 11.23 9.64
C ASP A 154 -6.56 11.61 8.65
N SER A 155 -5.84 10.63 8.08
CA SER A 155 -4.77 10.90 7.11
C SER A 155 -5.24 11.08 5.66
N THR A 156 -6.49 10.74 5.35
CA THR A 156 -7.03 10.72 3.97
C THR A 156 -8.30 11.54 3.78
N ILE A 157 -9.15 11.62 4.80
CA ILE A 157 -10.39 12.38 4.76
C ILE A 157 -10.11 13.86 4.55
N ASN A 158 -10.93 14.50 3.74
CA ASN A 158 -10.83 15.92 3.45
C ASN A 158 -12.20 16.50 3.11
N ASN A 159 -12.26 17.81 2.87
CA ASN A 159 -13.52 18.53 2.65
C ASN A 159 -14.32 18.08 1.40
N GLN A 160 -13.73 17.29 0.50
CA GLN A 160 -14.42 16.73 -0.66
C GLN A 160 -15.03 15.36 -0.37
N THR A 161 -14.62 14.71 0.73
CA THR A 161 -15.11 13.39 1.11
C THR A 161 -16.57 13.47 1.56
N LYS A 162 -17.42 12.73 0.86
CA LYS A 162 -18.86 12.63 1.15
C LYS A 162 -19.20 11.35 1.88
N ALA A 163 -18.46 10.26 1.66
CA ALA A 163 -18.76 8.98 2.28
C ALA A 163 -17.48 8.19 2.62
N VAL A 164 -17.51 7.51 3.76
CA VAL A 164 -16.51 6.51 4.16
C VAL A 164 -17.19 5.17 4.30
N ILE A 165 -16.73 4.20 3.51
CA ILE A 165 -17.29 2.86 3.37
C ILE A 165 -16.32 1.86 4.00
N ALA A 166 -16.83 1.01 4.88
CA ALA A 166 -16.07 -0.09 5.46
C ALA A 166 -17.01 -1.22 5.91
N ASP A 167 -16.45 -2.41 6.14
CA ASP A 167 -17.24 -3.54 6.63
C ASP A 167 -17.71 -3.35 8.09
N ARG A 168 -18.59 -4.25 8.56
CA ARG A 168 -19.12 -4.21 9.93
C ARG A 168 -18.02 -4.27 10.99
N GLY A 169 -16.87 -4.87 10.72
CA GLY A 169 -15.74 -4.95 11.65
C GLY A 169 -15.23 -3.58 12.10
N TYR A 170 -15.37 -2.57 11.24
CA TYR A 170 -15.01 -1.17 11.49
C TYR A 170 -16.03 -0.37 12.30
N ASP A 171 -17.16 -0.96 12.70
CA ASP A 171 -18.15 -0.25 13.51
C ASP A 171 -17.58 0.09 14.91
N SER A 172 -17.42 1.40 15.18
CA SER A 172 -17.12 1.98 16.48
C SER A 172 -17.62 3.43 16.56
N SER A 173 -17.94 3.90 17.77
CA SER A 173 -18.32 5.29 18.02
C SER A 173 -17.25 6.28 17.55
N ASP A 174 -15.98 5.99 17.85
CA ASP A 174 -14.86 6.88 17.58
C ASP A 174 -14.62 7.05 16.08
N ILE A 175 -14.82 5.99 15.29
CA ILE A 175 -14.71 6.03 13.84
C ILE A 175 -15.86 6.85 13.25
N ARG A 176 -17.10 6.59 13.70
CA ARG A 176 -18.28 7.35 13.23
C ARG A 176 -18.17 8.83 13.56
N GLU A 177 -17.72 9.17 14.77
CA GLU A 177 -17.51 10.56 15.18
C GLU A 177 -16.41 11.24 14.36
N CYS A 178 -15.31 10.52 14.07
CA CYS A 178 -14.23 11.00 13.19
C CYS A 178 -14.76 11.32 11.78
N ILE A 179 -15.58 10.44 11.19
CA ILE A 179 -16.21 10.65 9.87
C ILE A 179 -17.18 11.85 9.92
N PHE A 180 -18.04 11.90 10.94
CA PHE A 180 -19.02 12.96 11.12
C PHE A 180 -18.37 14.35 11.30
N LYS A 181 -17.25 14.43 12.03
CA LYS A 181 -16.47 15.68 12.20
C LYS A 181 -15.98 16.29 10.90
N HIS A 182 -15.86 15.49 9.84
CA HIS A 182 -15.49 15.93 8.51
C HIS A 182 -16.70 16.10 7.58
N CYS A 183 -17.92 16.12 8.12
CA CYS A 183 -19.17 16.25 7.37
C CYS A 183 -19.39 15.15 6.32
N ALA A 184 -18.79 13.97 6.51
CA ALA A 184 -18.97 12.81 5.65
C ALA A 184 -19.99 11.82 6.25
N GLU A 185 -20.61 11.01 5.38
CA GLU A 185 -21.50 9.93 5.76
C GLU A 185 -20.70 8.66 6.11
N SER A 186 -21.06 8.00 7.21
CA SER A 186 -20.51 6.70 7.57
C SER A 186 -21.37 5.58 6.99
N VAL A 187 -20.89 4.94 5.92
CA VAL A 187 -21.52 3.78 5.29
C VAL A 187 -20.89 2.51 5.86
N ILE A 188 -21.09 2.30 7.16
CA ILE A 188 -20.57 1.17 7.92
C ILE A 188 -21.75 0.44 8.58
N PRO A 189 -21.96 -0.87 8.32
CA PRO A 189 -23.02 -1.61 9.00
C PRO A 189 -22.80 -1.66 10.51
N VAL A 190 -23.86 -1.43 11.29
CA VAL A 190 -23.80 -1.48 12.76
C VAL A 190 -23.62 -2.92 13.24
N LYS A 191 -22.81 -3.14 14.28
CA LYS A 191 -22.69 -4.43 14.99
C LYS A 191 -23.95 -4.69 15.80
N SER A 192 -24.41 -5.94 15.87
CA SER A 192 -25.60 -6.34 16.64
C SER A 192 -25.53 -5.94 18.12
N ASN A 193 -24.32 -5.80 18.67
CA ASN A 193 -24.07 -5.48 20.08
C ASN A 193 -23.64 -4.03 20.29
N SER A 194 -23.77 -3.18 19.25
CA SER A 194 -23.37 -1.78 19.32
C SER A 194 -24.37 -0.97 20.15
N LYS A 195 -23.86 -0.11 21.02
CA LYS A 195 -24.67 0.84 21.81
C LYS A 195 -24.82 2.20 21.13
N SER A 196 -24.14 2.42 20.00
CA SER A 196 -24.17 3.68 19.27
C SER A 196 -25.28 3.65 18.22
N CYS A 197 -26.37 4.34 18.53
CA CYS A 197 -27.29 4.89 17.55
C CYS A 197 -26.81 6.30 17.17
#